data_AF-A0A2D6MDQ2-F1
#
_entry.id   AF-A0A2D6MDQ2-F1
#
_cell.length_a   1.000
_cell.length_b   1.000
_cell.length_c   1.000
_cell.angle_alpha   90.00
_cell.angle_beta   90.00
_cell.angle_gamma   90.00
#
_symmetry.space_group_name_H-M   'P 1'
#
loop_
_entity.id
_entity.type
_entity.pdbx_description
1 polymer ?
#
loop_
_entity_poly.entity_id
_entity_poly.type
_entity_poly.pdbx_seq_one_letter_code
_entity_poly.pdbx_strand_id
1 'polypeptide(L)' 'MDNNDYNGWTNRATWSVHSWLGNDSDIYRMVLSLKMVDASQFENFCRYLWKNETPDGCSLAEVDWQEIAEAWTIK' A
#
# COMPACT_ATOMS: atom_id res chain seq x y z
N MET A 1 -14.03 -22.28 6.06
CA MET A 1 -13.48 -20.95 6.39
C MET A 1 -12.73 -20.55 5.14
N ASP A 2 -13.38 -19.80 4.25
CA ASP A 2 -12.78 -19.46 2.97
C ASP A 2 -11.76 -18.34 3.23
N ASN A 3 -10.48 -18.70 3.13
CA ASN A 3 -9.36 -17.77 3.03
C ASN A 3 -9.50 -17.01 1.70
N ASN A 4 -10.36 -15.98 1.68
CA ASN A 4 -10.48 -15.05 0.55
C ASN A 4 -9.42 -13.94 0.57
N ASP A 5 -8.44 -14.03 1.46
CA ASP A 5 -7.33 -13.07 1.55
C ASP A 5 -6.30 -13.40 0.45
N TYR A 6 -5.90 -12.39 -0.33
CA TYR A 6 -4.86 -12.53 -1.35
C TYR A 6 -3.49 -12.43 -0.68
N ASN A 7 -2.82 -13.58 -0.51
CA ASN A 7 -1.52 -13.67 0.20
C ASN A 7 -1.56 -13.11 1.64
N GLY A 8 -2.68 -13.26 2.34
CA GLY A 8 -2.86 -12.73 3.70
C GLY A 8 -3.19 -11.23 3.77
N TRP A 9 -3.59 -10.64 2.64
CA TRP A 9 -4.12 -9.27 2.54
C TRP A 9 -5.56 -9.30 2.07
N THR A 10 -6.35 -8.28 2.41
CA THR A 10 -7.78 -8.22 2.05
C THR A 10 -8.03 -8.39 0.55
N ASN A 11 -7.14 -7.90 -0.31
CA ASN A 11 -7.23 -8.12 -1.76
C ASN A 11 -5.88 -7.94 -2.49
N ARG A 12 -5.86 -8.23 -3.80
CA ARG A 12 -4.65 -8.12 -4.64
C ARG A 12 -4.12 -6.69 -4.75
N ALA A 13 -4.99 -5.69 -4.84
CA ALA A 13 -4.56 -4.29 -4.94
C ALA A 13 -3.85 -3.85 -3.65
N THR A 14 -4.39 -4.22 -2.48
CA THR A 14 -3.75 -3.96 -1.19
C THR A 14 -2.38 -4.63 -1.09
N TRP A 15 -2.30 -5.93 -1.42
CA TRP A 15 -1.02 -6.64 -1.44
C TRP A 15 0.00 -6.02 -2.41
N SER A 16 -0.44 -5.59 -3.60
CA SER A 16 0.45 -4.98 -4.60
C SER A 16 1.03 -3.68 -4.08
N VAL A 17 0.21 -2.78 -3.51
CA VAL A 17 0.69 -1.53 -2.91
C VAL A 17 1.72 -1.83 -1.81
N HIS A 18 1.41 -2.71 -0.87
CA HIS A 18 2.36 -3.06 0.19
C HIS A 18 3.69 -3.59 -0.37
N SER A 19 3.61 -4.47 -1.36
CA SER A 19 4.79 -5.07 -2.01
C SER A 19 5.66 -4.01 -2.68
N TRP A 20 5.07 -3.07 -3.43
CA TRP A 20 5.81 -2.00 -4.09
C TRP A 20 6.43 -1.00 -3.11
N LEU A 21 5.72 -0.65 -2.03
CA LEU A 21 6.25 0.20 -0.98
C LEU A 21 7.46 -0.43 -0.25
N GLY A 22 7.49 -1.76 -0.14
CA GLY A 22 8.55 -2.50 0.55
C GLY A 22 9.73 -2.97 -0.32
N ASN A 23 9.49 -3.25 -1.60
CA ASN A 23 10.50 -3.87 -2.46
C ASN A 23 11.39 -2.87 -3.20
N ASP A 24 10.89 -1.67 -3.50
CA ASP A 24 11.70 -0.61 -4.11
C ASP A 24 12.45 0.15 -3.01
N SER A 25 13.78 0.14 -3.05
CA SER A 25 14.61 0.69 -1.98
C SER A 25 14.45 2.20 -1.80
N ASP A 26 14.18 2.95 -2.86
CA ASP A 26 14.04 4.40 -2.77
C ASP A 26 12.65 4.76 -2.26
N ILE A 27 11.61 4.07 -2.73
CA ILE A 27 10.24 4.23 -2.21
C ILE A 27 10.21 3.83 -0.72
N TYR A 28 10.82 2.71 -0.36
CA TYR A 28 10.90 2.25 1.03
C TYR A 28 11.51 3.31 1.95
N ARG A 29 12.65 3.89 1.55
CA ARG A 29 13.31 4.96 2.31
C ARG A 29 12.42 6.21 2.42
N MET A 30 11.71 6.57 1.35
CA MET A 30 10.77 7.68 1.39
C MET A 30 9.64 7.42 2.40
N VAL A 31 9.01 6.25 2.36
CA VAL A 31 7.95 5.85 3.32
C VAL A 31 8.44 5.96 4.76
N LEU A 32 9.63 5.44 5.07
CA LEU A 32 10.22 5.55 6.41
C LEU A 32 10.50 7.00 6.84
N SER A 33 10.91 7.86 5.90
CA SER A 33 11.23 9.26 6.19
C SER A 33 10.00 10.14 6.39
N LEU A 34 8.92 9.88 5.65
CA LEU A 34 7.70 10.68 5.66
C LEU A 34 6.86 10.46 6.92
N LYS A 35 7.10 9.36 7.65
CA LYS A 35 6.41 9.01 8.91
C LYS A 35 4.90 9.14 8.77
N MET A 36 4.36 8.61 7.67
CA MET A 36 2.92 8.58 7.43
C MET A 36 2.25 7.71 8.49
N VAL A 37 1.12 8.16 9.03
CA VAL A 37 0.42 7.55 10.17
C VAL A 37 -1.04 7.18 9.88
N ASP A 38 -1.58 7.62 8.74
CA ASP A 38 -2.98 7.38 8.40
C ASP A 38 -3.18 7.00 6.93
N ALA A 39 -4.32 6.36 6.67
CA ALA A 39 -4.70 5.85 5.35
C ALA A 39 -4.66 6.92 4.25
N SER A 40 -5.06 8.15 4.55
CA SER A 40 -5.13 9.24 3.55
C SER A 40 -3.74 9.68 3.11
N GLN A 41 -2.74 9.64 4.00
CA GLN A 41 -1.36 9.97 3.67
C GLN A 41 -0.77 8.92 2.73
N PHE A 42 -0.98 7.63 3.03
CA PHE A 42 -0.54 6.53 2.16
C PHE A 42 -1.22 6.57 0.80
N GLU A 43 -2.53 6.82 0.76
CA GLU A 43 -3.28 6.97 -0.49
C GLU A 43 -2.72 8.12 -1.33
N ASN A 44 -2.58 9.31 -0.75
CA ASN A 44 -2.08 10.49 -1.47
C ASN A 44 -0.64 10.28 -1.98
N PHE A 45 0.21 9.63 -1.19
CA PHE A 45 1.58 9.30 -1.60
C PHE A 45 1.59 8.32 -2.78
N CYS A 46 0.82 7.25 -2.71
CA CYS A 46 0.74 6.27 -3.80
C CYS A 46 0.13 6.87 -5.07
N ARG A 47 -0.87 7.75 -4.93
CA ARG A 47 -1.43 8.51 -6.07
C ARG A 47 -0.44 9.50 -6.67
N TYR A 48 0.41 10.11 -5.85
CA TYR A 48 1.49 10.95 -6.35
C TYR A 48 2.51 10.15 -7.17
N LEU A 49 2.90 8.96 -6.70
CA LEU A 49 3.87 8.10 -7.39
C LEU A 49 3.31 7.43 -8.65
N TRP A 50 2.10 6.87 -8.56
CA TRP A 50 1.57 5.95 -9.57
C TRP A 50 0.24 6.39 -10.19
N LYS A 51 -0.24 7.59 -9.85
CA LYS A 51 -1.53 8.14 -10.31
C LYS A 51 -2.73 7.32 -9.83
N ASN A 52 -3.20 6.38 -10.64
CA ASN A 52 -4.43 5.62 -10.39
C ASN A 52 -4.20 4.12 -10.30
N GLU A 53 -3.03 3.61 -10.71
CA GLU A 53 -2.74 2.19 -10.76
C GLU A 53 -1.30 1.93 -10.32
N THR A 54 -1.08 0.85 -9.58
CA THR A 54 0.28 0.35 -9.27
C THR A 54 1.05 -0.02 -10.55
N PRO A 55 2.39 -0.13 -10.51
CA PRO A 55 3.18 -0.49 -11.69
C PRO A 55 2.83 -1.84 -12.34
N ASP A 56 2.19 -2.76 -11.61
CA ASP A 56 1.69 -4.05 -12.12
C ASP A 56 0.19 -4.02 -12.49
N GLY A 57 -0.40 -2.83 -12.60
CA GLY A 57 -1.74 -2.60 -13.12
C GLY A 57 -2.88 -2.84 -12.14
N CYS A 58 -2.65 -2.87 -10.83
CA CYS A 58 -3.74 -2.90 -9.84
C CYS A 58 -4.29 -1.50 -9.58
N SER A 59 -5.61 -1.34 -9.62
CA SER A 59 -6.30 -0.08 -9.36
C SER A 59 -6.11 0.39 -7.91
N LEU A 60 -5.70 1.64 -7.73
CA LEU A 60 -5.61 2.30 -6.43
C LEU A 60 -6.98 2.57 -5.80
N ALA A 61 -8.08 2.44 -6.56
CA ALA A 61 -9.43 2.57 -6.04
C ALA A 61 -9.91 1.32 -5.28
N GLU A 62 -9.24 0.17 -5.46
CA GLU A 62 -9.59 -1.10 -4.82
C GLU A 62 -8.76 -1.38 -3.56
N VAL A 63 -7.80 -0.52 -3.24
CA VAL A 63 -6.87 -0.69 -2.13
C VAL A 63 -7.58 -0.45 -0.81
N ASP A 64 -7.39 -1.35 0.15
CA ASP A 64 -7.70 -1.10 1.55
C ASP A 64 -6.58 -0.25 2.17
N TRP A 65 -6.75 1.07 2.12
CA TRP A 65 -5.76 2.01 2.64
C TRP A 65 -5.62 1.97 4.16
N GLN A 66 -6.65 1.51 4.87
CA GLN A 66 -6.60 1.35 6.32
C GLN A 66 -5.68 0.17 6.67
N GLU A 67 -5.79 -0.95 5.96
CA GLU A 67 -4.89 -2.10 6.12
C GLU A 67 -3.43 -1.73 5.77
N ILE A 68 -3.21 -0.93 4.71
CA ILE A 68 -1.87 -0.39 4.42
C ILE A 68 -1.36 0.46 5.58
N ALA A 69 -2.16 1.40 6.07
CA ALA A 69 -1.76 2.23 7.20
C ALA A 69 -1.43 1.36 8.41
N GLU A 70 -2.25 0.39 8.77
CA GLU A 70 -1.99 -0.51 9.90
C GLU A 70 -0.72 -1.32 9.73
N ALA A 71 -0.41 -1.80 8.53
CA ALA A 71 0.80 -2.58 8.26
C ALA A 71 2.10 -1.75 8.37
N TRP A 72 2.05 -0.48 7.97
CA TRP A 72 3.19 0.43 8.02
C TRP A 72 3.25 1.27 9.30
N THR A 73 2.13 1.37 10.01
CA THR A 73 1.96 2.07 11.28
C THR A 73 1.94 1.04 12.41
N ILE A 74 3.07 0.36 12.64
CA ILE A 74 3.24 -0.48 13.84
C ILE A 74 4.35 0.09 14.73
N LYS A 75 3.86 0.55 15.90
CA LYS A 75 4.42 0.89 17.22
C LYS A 75 5.93 1.05 17.43
#